data_AF-A0A8T1KFA9-F1
#
_entry.id   AF-A0A8T1KFA9-F1
#
_cell.length_a   1.000
_cell.length_b   1.000
_cell.length_c   1.000
_cell.angle_alpha   90.00
_cell.angle_beta   90.00
_cell.angle_gamma   90.00
#
_symmetry.space_group_name_H-M   'P 1'
#
loop_
_entity.id
_entity.type
_entity.pdbx_description
1 polymer ?
#
loop_
_entity_poly.entity_id
_entity_poly.type
_entity_poly.pdbx_seq_one_letter_code
_entity_poly.pdbx_strand_id
1 'polypeptide(L)' 'MPKAAEFTDVERGTVIGLREADWTFIAIGKHLGRSAKGVGNVWKARGAEES' A
#
# COMPACT_ATOMS: atom_id res chain seq x y z
N MET A 1 4.61 -21.65 2.31
CA MET A 1 4.85 -20.31 1.75
C MET A 1 4.97 -19.34 2.91
N PRO A 2 6.03 -18.52 3.01
CA PRO A 2 6.09 -17.52 4.07
C PRO A 2 4.93 -16.53 3.89
N LYS A 3 4.16 -16.32 4.96
CA LYS A 3 3.07 -15.33 4.98
C LYS A 3 3.73 -13.97 4.75
N ALA A 4 3.37 -13.28 3.66
CA ALA A 4 3.88 -11.94 3.41
C ALA A 4 3.58 -11.09 4.65
N ALA A 5 4.59 -10.40 5.19
CA ALA A 5 4.41 -9.56 6.35
C ALA A 5 3.29 -8.54 6.09
N GLU A 6 2.40 -8.35 7.06
CA GLU A 6 1.32 -7.38 6.92
C GLU A 6 1.89 -5.96 6.78
N PHE A 7 1.13 -5.07 6.15
CA PHE A 7 1.48 -3.65 6.09
C PHE A 7 1.20 -3.03 7.46
N THR A 8 2.23 -2.38 8.02
CA THR A 8 2.10 -1.56 9.23
C THR A 8 1.26 -0.31 8.96
N ASP A 9 0.71 0.33 10.00
CA ASP A 9 -0.06 1.57 9.87
C ASP A 9 0.74 2.69 9.18
N VAL A 10 2.05 2.78 9.47
CA VAL A 10 2.96 3.74 8.83
C VAL A 10 3.10 3.46 7.34
N GLU A 11 3.29 2.19 6.95
CA GLU A 11 3.35 1.83 5.53
C GLU A 11 2.01 2.09 4.83
N ARG A 12 0.87 1.83 5.50
CA ARG A 12 -0.47 2.13 4.94
C ARG A 12 -0.64 3.62 4.70
N GLY A 13 -0.31 4.47 5.68
CA GLY A 13 -0.33 5.92 5.54
C GLY A 13 0.58 6.40 4.41
N THR A 14 1.75 5.80 4.27
CA THR A 14 2.71 6.11 3.20
C THR A 14 2.16 5.72 1.82
N VAL A 15 1.53 4.56 1.70
CA VAL A 15 0.85 4.13 0.46
C VAL A 15 -0.24 5.12 0.06
N ILE A 16 -1.06 5.58 1.02
CA ILE A 16 -2.14 6.53 0.76
C ILE A 16 -1.56 7.87 0.28
N GLY A 17 -0.65 8.47 1.05
CA GLY A 17 -0.07 9.77 0.70
C GLY A 17 0.68 9.76 -0.64
N LEU A 18 1.45 8.71 -0.93
CA LEU A 18 2.14 8.59 -2.21
C LEU A 18 1.16 8.40 -3.38
N ARG A 19 0.05 7.67 -3.19
CA ARG A 19 -0.96 7.55 -4.25
C ARG A 19 -1.72 8.85 -4.49
N GLU A 20 -1.97 9.65 -3.46
CA GLU A 20 -2.56 10.98 -3.61
C GLU A 20 -1.61 11.96 -4.32
N ALA A 21 -0.30 11.78 -4.16
CA ALA A 21 0.74 12.45 -4.96
C ALA A 21 0.93 11.85 -6.37
N ASP A 22 -0.02 11.04 -6.84
CA ASP A 22 -0.07 10.38 -8.15
C ASP A 22 1.07 9.38 -8.45
N TRP A 23 1.77 8.87 -7.43
CA TRP A 23 2.77 7.82 -7.66
C TRP A 23 2.14 6.53 -8.13
N THR A 24 2.78 5.79 -9.03
CA THR A 24 2.27 4.48 -9.45
C THR A 24 2.45 3.42 -8.35
N PHE A 25 1.57 2.40 -8.30
CA PHE A 25 1.70 1.30 -7.33
C PHE A 25 3.06 0.58 -7.41
N ILE A 26 3.66 0.55 -8.61
CA ILE A 26 4.99 -0.04 -8.83
C ILE A 26 6.08 0.80 -8.17
N ALA A 27 6.03 2.13 -8.33
CA ALA A 27 6.99 3.03 -7.71
C ALA A 27 6.89 2.97 -6.18
N ILE A 28 5.68 2.97 -5.64
CA ILE A 28 5.42 2.84 -4.21
C ILE A 28 5.92 1.49 -3.67
N GLY A 29 5.62 0.40 -4.39
CA GLY A 29 6.11 -0.93 -4.02
C GLY A 29 7.64 -0.99 -3.97
N LYS A 30 8.32 -0.44 -4.98
CA LYS A 30 9.79 -0.33 -4.98
C LYS A 30 10.31 0.51 -3.82
N HIS A 31 9.67 1.64 -3.53
CA HIS A 31 10.05 2.53 -2.42
C HIS A 31 9.94 1.85 -1.05
N LEU A 32 8.88 1.07 -0.85
CA LEU A 32 8.60 0.37 0.42
C LEU A 32 9.22 -1.04 0.52
N GLY A 33 9.87 -1.54 -0.54
CA GLY A 33 10.31 -2.94 -0.59
C GLY A 33 9.15 -3.95 -0.60
N ARG A 34 7.98 -3.53 -1.10
CA ARG A 34 6.75 -4.33 -1.14
C ARG A 34 6.32 -4.64 -2.58
N SER A 35 5.44 -5.62 -2.74
CA SER A 35 4.85 -5.90 -4.05
C SER A 35 3.81 -4.84 -4.43
N ALA A 36 3.77 -4.45 -5.70
CA ALA A 36 2.75 -3.53 -6.23
C ALA A 36 1.32 -4.06 -5.98
N LYS A 37 1.14 -5.38 -5.99
CA LYS A 37 -0.12 -6.04 -5.64
C LYS A 37 -0.52 -5.78 -4.18
N GLY A 38 0.41 -5.90 -3.24
CA GLY A 38 0.17 -5.61 -1.82
C GLY A 38 -0.21 -4.14 -1.60
N VAL A 39 0.51 -3.23 -2.24
CA VAL A 39 0.21 -1.78 -2.22
C VAL A 39 -1.19 -1.50 -2.78
N GLY A 40 -1.56 -2.13 -3.91
CA GLY A 40 -2.89 -1.98 -4.50
C GLY A 40 -4.01 -2.50 -3.61
N ASN A 41 -3.77 -3.58 -2.86
CA ASN A 41 -4.74 -4.09 -1.88
C ASN A 41 -4.94 -3.11 -0.72
N VAL A 42 -3.86 -2.52 -0.19
CA VAL A 42 -3.93 -1.49 0.85
C VAL A 42 -4.75 -0.28 0.36
N TRP A 43 -4.48 0.19 -0.85
CA TRP A 43 -5.22 1.30 -1.44
C TRP A 43 -6.73 1.02 -1.58
N LYS A 44 -7.11 -0.21 -1.95
CA LYS A 44 -8.52 -0.61 -2.03
C LYS A 44 -9.17 -0.72 -0.65
N ALA A 45 -8.43 -1.21 0.35
CA ALA A 45 -8.94 -1.42 1.70
C ALA A 45 -9.32 -0.11 2.41
N ARG A 46 -8.70 1.03 2.05
CA ARG A 46 -9.01 2.34 2.65
C ARG A 46 -10.50 2.70 2.58
N GLY A 47 -11.19 2.32 1.49
CA GLY A 47 -12.60 2.63 1.29
C GLY A 47 -13.56 1.68 1.99
N ALA A 48 -13.05 0.64 2.68
CA ALA A 48 -13.86 -0.31 3.44
C ALA A 48 -13.96 0.04 4.93
N GLU A 49 -13.10 0.94 5.44
CA GLU A 49 -13.15 1.42 6.84
C GLU A 49 -14.06 2.65 7.02
N GLU A 50 -14.49 3.29 5.92
CA GLU A 50 -15.38 4.47 5.93
C GLU A 50 -16.88 4.11 5.72
N SER A 51 -17.26 2.83 5.81
CA SER A 51 -18.65 2.37 5.56
C SER A 51 -19.31 1.67 6.74
#